data_AF-A0A7U8AP59-F1
#
_entry.id   AF-A0A7U8AP59-F1
#
_cell.length_a   1.000
_cell.length_b   1.000
_cell.length_c   1.000
_cell.angle_alpha   90.00
_cell.angle_beta   90.00
_cell.angle_gamma   90.00
#
_symmetry.space_group_name_H-M   'P 1'
#
loop_
_entity.id
_entity.type
_entity.pdbx_description
1 polymer ?
#
loop_
_entity_poly.entity_id
_entity_poly.type
_entity_poly.pdbx_seq_one_letter_code
_entity_poly.pdbx_strand_id
1 'polypeptide(L)'
;MFTPKTKCELVALVREELIALDEIDVSLITDMSYMFYCCKSFNHDISKWNVKNVENMEGMFFDCESFDQDLSYWNMSNVKDTKYMFCNCLKFNHKVENWDVHNAITMAHMFENCKQFDQDLSRWDVHNAKTMAFLLHNCTNFHYDVKKLDINKNCNIQKILGHEEIQNQYAIKY
;
A
#
# COMPACT_ATOMS: atom_id res chain seq x y z
N MET A 1 -20.65 -17.94 2.52
CA MET A 1 -19.42 -17.28 2.95
C MET A 1 -18.30 -18.31 2.97
N PHE A 2 -17.28 -18.12 2.14
CA PHE A 2 -16.11 -18.99 2.06
C PHE A 2 -15.05 -18.48 3.02
N THR A 3 -14.45 -19.34 3.84
CA THR A 3 -13.47 -18.92 4.87
C THR A 3 -12.14 -19.64 4.66
N PRO A 4 -11.26 -19.15 3.75
CA PRO A 4 -9.96 -19.75 3.53
C PRO A 4 -9.09 -19.64 4.79
N LYS A 5 -8.35 -20.70 5.08
CA LYS A 5 -7.40 -20.79 6.20
C LYS A 5 -5.96 -20.54 5.76
N THR A 6 -5.71 -20.56 4.46
CA THR A 6 -4.38 -20.36 3.87
C THR A 6 -4.43 -19.38 2.71
N LYS A 7 -3.28 -18.76 2.40
CA LYS A 7 -3.14 -17.93 1.19
C LYS A 7 -3.51 -18.69 -0.07
N CYS A 8 -3.10 -19.96 -0.17
CA CYS A 8 -3.40 -20.79 -1.34
C CYS A 8 -4.91 -21.00 -1.54
N GLU A 9 -5.65 -21.26 -0.45
CA GLU A 9 -7.12 -21.38 -0.51
C GLU A 9 -7.76 -20.05 -0.91
N LEU A 10 -7.29 -18.94 -0.36
CA LEU A 10 -7.79 -17.61 -0.73
C LEU A 10 -7.55 -17.32 -2.23
N VAL A 11 -6.34 -17.58 -2.73
CA VAL A 11 -6.00 -17.38 -4.15
C VAL A 11 -6.84 -18.28 -5.06
N ALA A 12 -7.15 -19.51 -4.63
CA ALA A 12 -8.05 -20.37 -5.38
C ALA A 12 -9.45 -19.75 -5.48
N LEU A 13 -10.04 -19.34 -4.35
CA LEU A 13 -11.38 -18.74 -4.31
C LEU A 13 -11.48 -17.44 -5.13
N VAL A 14 -10.48 -16.57 -5.05
CA VAL A 14 -10.44 -15.29 -5.77
C VAL A 14 -10.37 -15.48 -7.30
N ARG A 15 -9.90 -16.63 -7.78
CA ARG A 15 -9.80 -16.94 -9.21
C ARG A 15 -11.06 -17.62 -9.76
N GLU A 16 -12.01 -17.99 -8.89
CA GLU A 16 -13.28 -18.58 -9.31
C GLU A 16 -14.25 -17.48 -9.77
N GLU A 17 -14.61 -17.50 -11.05
CA GLU A 17 -15.45 -16.47 -11.69
C GLU A 17 -16.85 -16.35 -11.05
N LEU A 18 -17.35 -17.43 -10.43
CA LEU A 18 -18.68 -17.50 -9.83
C LEU A 18 -18.72 -17.08 -8.34
N ILE A 19 -17.56 -16.79 -7.73
CA ILE A 19 -17.49 -16.39 -6.32
C ILE A 19 -17.35 -14.87 -6.26
N ALA A 20 -18.35 -14.21 -5.68
CA ALA A 20 -18.25 -12.79 -5.38
C ALA A 20 -17.23 -12.55 -4.25
N LEU A 21 -16.36 -11.56 -4.40
CA LEU A 21 -15.27 -11.31 -3.45
C LEU A 21 -15.76 -10.92 -2.04
N ASP A 22 -16.97 -10.38 -1.91
CA ASP A 22 -17.60 -10.03 -0.64
C ASP A 22 -18.19 -11.24 0.10
N GLU A 23 -18.28 -12.41 -0.55
CA GLU A 23 -18.61 -13.68 0.09
C GLU A 23 -17.40 -14.38 0.71
N ILE A 24 -16.18 -13.87 0.51
CA ILE A 24 -14.95 -14.45 1.05
C ILE A 24 -14.61 -13.78 2.39
N ASP A 25 -14.67 -14.55 3.47
CA ASP A 25 -14.20 -14.15 4.79
C ASP A 25 -12.69 -14.39 4.91
N VAL A 26 -11.91 -13.33 4.70
CA VAL A 26 -10.45 -13.36 4.78
C VAL A 26 -9.90 -13.22 6.19
N SER A 27 -10.75 -13.23 7.23
CA SER A 27 -10.35 -12.89 8.60
C SER A 27 -9.33 -13.84 9.24
N LEU A 28 -9.10 -15.03 8.68
CA LEU A 28 -8.08 -15.98 9.15
C LEU A 28 -6.73 -15.84 8.44
N ILE A 29 -6.63 -14.99 7.41
CA ILE A 29 -5.47 -14.90 6.54
C ILE A 29 -4.43 -13.96 7.15
N THR A 30 -3.19 -14.44 7.22
CA THR A 30 -2.05 -13.68 7.74
C THR A 30 -1.09 -13.21 6.63
N ASP A 31 -1.18 -13.79 5.44
CA ASP A 31 -0.32 -13.49 4.29
C ASP A 31 -1.17 -13.27 3.03
N MET A 32 -1.15 -12.05 2.51
CA MET A 32 -1.79 -11.61 1.27
C MET A 32 -0.77 -11.17 0.21
N SER A 33 0.51 -11.52 0.40
CA SER A 33 1.56 -11.13 -0.53
C SER A 33 1.29 -11.61 -1.96
N TYR A 34 1.48 -10.69 -2.91
CA TYR A 34 1.37 -10.89 -4.36
C TYR A 34 0.04 -11.49 -4.86
N MET A 35 -1.05 -11.38 -4.09
CA MET A 35 -2.34 -11.98 -4.46
C MET A 35 -2.89 -11.52 -5.81
N PHE A 36 -2.78 -10.23 -6.12
CA PHE A 36 -3.26 -9.62 -7.37
C PHE A 36 -2.12 -9.13 -8.27
N TYR A 37 -0.91 -9.66 -8.10
CA TYR A 37 0.25 -9.25 -8.89
C TYR A 37 -0.02 -9.33 -10.41
N CYS A 38 0.29 -8.24 -11.12
CA CYS A 38 0.06 -8.05 -12.56
C CYS A 38 -1.40 -8.16 -13.02
N CYS A 39 -2.39 -8.10 -12.12
CA CYS A 39 -3.79 -7.98 -12.49
C CYS A 39 -4.11 -6.53 -12.91
N LYS A 40 -3.60 -6.09 -14.06
CA LYS A 40 -3.63 -4.69 -14.53
C LYS A 40 -5.02 -4.02 -14.48
N SER A 41 -6.07 -4.79 -14.72
CA SER A 41 -7.46 -4.33 -14.73
C SER A 41 -8.20 -4.52 -13.40
N PHE A 42 -7.55 -5.05 -12.37
CA PHE A 42 -8.18 -5.31 -11.08
C PHE A 42 -8.58 -3.99 -10.40
N ASN A 43 -9.88 -3.85 -10.15
CA ASN A 43 -10.46 -2.72 -9.42
C ASN A 43 -11.77 -3.14 -8.74
N HIS A 44 -11.84 -4.38 -8.26
CA HIS A 44 -13.05 -4.89 -7.60
C HIS A 44 -13.10 -4.43 -6.14
N ASP A 45 -14.31 -4.17 -5.65
CA ASP A 45 -14.54 -3.75 -4.27
C ASP A 45 -14.13 -4.85 -3.28
N ILE A 46 -13.14 -4.53 -2.45
CA ILE A 46 -12.63 -5.34 -1.34
C ILE A 46 -12.63 -4.53 -0.03
N SER A 47 -13.37 -3.43 0.02
CA SER A 47 -13.44 -2.53 1.18
C SER A 47 -13.92 -3.24 2.46
N LYS A 48 -14.72 -4.31 2.29
CA LYS A 48 -15.30 -5.12 3.38
C LYS A 48 -14.38 -6.22 3.90
N TRP A 49 -13.23 -6.46 3.27
CA TRP A 49 -12.31 -7.50 3.71
C TRP A 49 -11.75 -7.19 5.10
N ASN A 50 -11.89 -8.14 6.02
CA ASN A 50 -11.35 -8.02 7.36
C ASN A 50 -9.88 -8.43 7.41
N VAL A 51 -8.99 -7.49 7.14
CA VAL A 51 -7.54 -7.71 7.07
C VAL A 51 -6.80 -7.62 8.41
N LYS A 52 -7.52 -7.56 9.54
CA LYS A 52 -6.91 -7.29 10.87
C LYS A 52 -5.82 -8.27 11.29
N ASN A 53 -5.80 -9.48 10.75
CA ASN A 53 -4.83 -10.54 11.09
C ASN A 53 -3.69 -10.63 10.07
N VAL A 54 -3.73 -9.84 8.99
CA VAL A 54 -2.72 -9.86 7.94
C VAL A 54 -1.44 -9.22 8.46
N GLU A 55 -0.32 -9.92 8.29
CA GLU A 55 1.02 -9.46 8.63
C GLU A 55 1.85 -9.11 7.39
N ASN A 56 1.56 -9.75 6.24
CA ASN A 56 2.30 -9.55 5.00
C ASN A 56 1.36 -9.15 3.84
N MET A 57 1.58 -7.97 3.28
CA MET A 57 0.90 -7.43 2.10
C MET A 57 1.90 -7.06 0.98
N GLU A 58 3.10 -7.64 1.02
CA GLU A 58 4.14 -7.40 0.02
C GLU A 58 3.59 -7.62 -1.40
N GLY A 59 3.65 -6.57 -2.23
CA GLY A 59 3.27 -6.62 -3.63
C GLY A 59 1.82 -7.04 -3.89
N MET A 60 0.91 -6.93 -2.91
CA MET A 60 -0.48 -7.40 -3.05
C MET A 60 -1.17 -6.91 -4.32
N PHE A 61 -0.94 -5.65 -4.71
CA PHE A 61 -1.47 -5.01 -5.93
C PHE A 61 -0.37 -4.55 -6.88
N PHE A 62 0.84 -5.11 -6.80
CA PHE A 62 1.94 -4.68 -7.66
C PHE A 62 1.55 -4.87 -9.15
N ASP A 63 1.65 -3.78 -9.94
CA ASP A 63 1.29 -3.71 -11.36
C ASP A 63 -0.23 -3.86 -11.64
N CYS A 64 -1.08 -3.57 -10.64
CA CYS A 64 -2.52 -3.35 -10.83
C CYS A 64 -2.80 -1.90 -11.28
N GLU A 65 -2.46 -1.58 -12.53
CA GLU A 65 -2.52 -0.20 -13.07
C GLU A 65 -3.87 0.51 -12.86
N SER A 66 -4.98 -0.23 -12.88
CA SER A 66 -6.34 0.31 -12.74
C SER A 66 -6.86 0.36 -11.29
N PHE A 67 -6.11 -0.13 -10.32
CA PHE A 67 -6.58 -0.26 -8.94
C PHE A 67 -6.72 1.12 -8.28
N ASP A 68 -7.94 1.40 -7.82
CA ASP A 68 -8.35 2.59 -7.09
C ASP A 68 -9.64 2.19 -6.33
N GLN A 69 -9.47 1.50 -5.20
CA GLN A 69 -10.56 1.15 -4.29
C GLN A 69 -10.39 1.79 -2.91
N ASP A 70 -11.51 2.07 -2.24
CA ASP A 70 -11.53 2.59 -0.88
C ASP A 70 -11.12 1.50 0.13
N LEU A 71 -9.95 1.69 0.73
CA LEU A 71 -9.38 0.80 1.75
C LEU A 71 -9.35 1.46 3.13
N SER A 72 -10.11 2.53 3.34
CA SER A 72 -10.08 3.32 4.59
C SER A 72 -10.52 2.54 5.83
N TYR A 73 -11.29 1.45 5.66
CA TYR A 73 -11.74 0.56 6.74
C TYR A 73 -10.76 -0.57 7.08
N TRP A 74 -9.68 -0.72 6.31
CA TRP A 74 -8.70 -1.77 6.57
C TRP A 74 -7.93 -1.48 7.85
N ASN A 75 -7.89 -2.48 8.75
CA ASN A 75 -7.06 -2.41 9.94
C ASN A 75 -5.64 -2.86 9.61
N MET A 76 -4.74 -1.89 9.48
CA MET A 76 -3.32 -2.12 9.15
C MET A 76 -2.43 -2.36 10.38
N SER A 77 -2.99 -2.36 11.59
CA SER A 77 -2.21 -2.35 12.84
C SER A 77 -1.33 -3.59 13.04
N ASN A 78 -1.58 -4.71 12.34
CA ASN A 78 -0.78 -5.93 12.43
C ASN A 78 0.18 -6.13 11.24
N VAL A 79 0.09 -5.28 10.20
CA VAL A 79 0.87 -5.43 8.98
C VAL A 79 2.31 -5.01 9.22
N LYS A 80 3.25 -5.90 8.85
CA LYS A 80 4.70 -5.72 8.99
C LYS A 80 5.38 -5.42 7.66
N ASP A 81 4.88 -6.00 6.56
CA ASP A 81 5.44 -5.82 5.22
C ASP A 81 4.39 -5.27 4.24
N THR A 82 4.69 -4.10 3.66
CA THR A 82 3.88 -3.40 2.63
C THR A 82 4.74 -3.07 1.40
N LYS A 83 5.93 -3.66 1.29
CA LYS A 83 6.86 -3.39 0.21
C LYS A 83 6.19 -3.69 -1.13
N TYR A 84 6.33 -2.77 -2.09
CA TYR A 84 5.67 -2.84 -3.41
C TYR A 84 4.13 -2.93 -3.42
N MET A 85 3.43 -2.77 -2.29
CA MET A 85 1.99 -3.10 -2.19
C MET A 85 1.15 -2.45 -3.30
N PHE A 86 1.44 -1.19 -3.66
CA PHE A 86 0.79 -0.45 -4.74
C PHE A 86 1.76 -0.01 -5.84
N CYS A 87 2.97 -0.58 -5.92
CA CYS A 87 3.92 -0.20 -6.97
C CYS A 87 3.26 -0.35 -8.35
N ASN A 88 3.41 0.66 -9.21
CA ASN A 88 2.74 0.76 -10.52
C ASN A 88 1.20 0.77 -10.50
N CYS A 89 0.53 1.02 -9.38
CA CYS A 89 -0.91 1.30 -9.36
C CYS A 89 -1.18 2.74 -9.84
N LEU A 90 -1.15 2.93 -11.15
CA LEU A 90 -1.12 4.26 -11.79
C LEU A 90 -2.29 5.16 -11.37
N LYS A 91 -3.47 4.58 -11.10
CA LYS A 91 -4.69 5.30 -10.72
C LYS A 91 -4.90 5.49 -9.22
N PHE A 92 -4.15 4.78 -8.38
CA PHE A 92 -4.44 4.72 -6.94
C PHE A 92 -4.30 6.10 -6.27
N ASN A 93 -5.39 6.58 -5.68
CA ASN A 93 -5.41 7.80 -4.87
C ASN A 93 -6.43 7.74 -3.71
N HIS A 94 -6.76 6.55 -3.22
CA HIS A 94 -7.69 6.43 -2.10
C HIS A 94 -7.05 6.73 -0.75
N LYS A 95 -7.92 7.09 0.22
CA LYS A 95 -7.53 7.50 1.56
C LYS A 95 -6.81 6.40 2.31
N VAL A 96 -5.54 6.68 2.63
CA VAL A 96 -4.70 5.87 3.52
C VAL A 96 -4.26 6.65 4.77
N GLU A 97 -4.73 7.89 4.93
CA GLU A 97 -4.39 8.82 6.03
C GLU A 97 -4.67 8.27 7.44
N ASN A 98 -5.64 7.35 7.57
CA ASN A 98 -6.10 6.78 8.84
C ASN A 98 -5.51 5.39 9.14
N TRP A 99 -4.64 4.88 8.29
CA TRP A 99 -4.00 3.59 8.53
C TRP A 99 -3.03 3.66 9.71
N ASP A 100 -3.19 2.74 10.65
CA ASP A 100 -2.20 2.49 11.69
C ASP A 100 -1.05 1.67 11.09
N VAL A 101 0.06 2.34 10.80
CA VAL A 101 1.28 1.73 10.26
C VAL A 101 2.37 1.57 11.33
N HIS A 102 2.04 1.70 12.62
CA HIS A 102 3.00 1.65 13.72
C HIS A 102 3.84 0.36 13.72
N ASN A 103 3.27 -0.77 13.26
CA ASN A 103 3.96 -2.06 13.20
C ASN A 103 4.63 -2.36 11.85
N ALA A 104 4.52 -1.47 10.86
CA ALA A 104 5.14 -1.66 9.56
C ALA A 104 6.67 -1.54 9.65
N ILE A 105 7.37 -2.56 9.19
CA ILE A 105 8.83 -2.67 9.23
C ILE A 105 9.42 -2.33 7.86
N THR A 106 8.78 -2.80 6.79
CA THR A 106 9.23 -2.65 5.40
C THR A 106 8.12 -2.01 4.56
N MET A 107 8.40 -0.82 4.00
CA MET A 107 7.46 -0.03 3.19
C MET A 107 8.12 0.47 1.89
N ALA A 108 9.25 -0.12 1.51
CA ALA A 108 10.00 0.34 0.35
C ALA A 108 9.16 0.19 -0.93
N HIS A 109 9.23 1.18 -1.82
CA HIS A 109 8.55 1.20 -3.11
C HIS A 109 7.00 1.08 -3.05
N MET A 110 6.37 1.23 -1.88
CA MET A 110 4.94 0.96 -1.70
C MET A 110 4.05 1.71 -2.69
N PHE A 111 4.33 2.98 -2.97
CA PHE A 111 3.59 3.81 -3.92
C PHE A 111 4.43 4.19 -5.14
N GLU A 112 5.56 3.53 -5.39
CA GLU A 112 6.39 3.86 -6.54
C GLU A 112 5.56 3.84 -7.84
N ASN A 113 5.72 4.86 -8.68
CA ASN A 113 4.97 5.09 -9.92
C ASN A 113 3.44 5.25 -9.76
N CYS A 114 2.89 5.43 -8.55
CA CYS A 114 1.48 5.79 -8.37
C CYS A 114 1.25 7.23 -8.81
N LYS A 115 0.95 7.43 -10.10
CA LYS A 115 0.91 8.77 -10.72
C LYS A 115 -0.18 9.68 -10.15
N GLN A 116 -1.30 9.11 -9.73
CA GLN A 116 -2.42 9.87 -9.16
C GLN A 116 -2.33 10.08 -7.64
N PHE A 117 -1.34 9.47 -6.97
CA PHE A 117 -1.28 9.48 -5.51
C PHE A 117 -0.98 10.87 -4.93
N ASP A 118 -1.90 11.38 -4.13
CA ASP A 118 -1.86 12.70 -3.50
C ASP A 118 -2.55 12.68 -2.12
N GLN A 119 -2.15 11.73 -1.26
CA GLN A 119 -2.73 11.56 0.07
C GLN A 119 -1.81 12.13 1.17
N ASP A 120 -2.40 12.73 2.21
CA ASP A 120 -1.65 13.22 3.37
C ASP A 120 -1.18 12.06 4.24
N LEU A 121 0.15 11.89 4.32
CA LEU A 121 0.79 10.85 5.13
C LEU A 121 1.30 11.37 6.48
N SER A 122 1.08 12.63 6.83
CA SER A 122 1.63 13.26 8.04
C SER A 122 1.18 12.62 9.36
N ARG A 123 0.12 11.81 9.34
CA ARG A 123 -0.39 11.07 10.51
C ARG A 123 0.21 9.69 10.70
N TRP A 124 0.98 9.20 9.73
CA TRP A 124 1.60 7.89 9.82
C TRP A 124 2.71 7.88 10.87
N ASP A 125 2.55 7.05 11.89
CA ASP A 125 3.61 6.74 12.85
C ASP A 125 4.55 5.69 12.25
N VAL A 126 5.69 6.15 11.75
CA VAL A 126 6.69 5.31 11.06
C VAL A 126 7.92 4.99 11.91
N HIS A 127 7.86 5.17 13.23
CA HIS A 127 9.04 5.01 14.10
C HIS A 127 9.66 3.59 14.06
N ASN A 128 8.87 2.55 13.79
CA ASN A 128 9.34 1.15 13.63
C ASN A 128 9.80 0.81 12.21
N ALA A 129 9.54 1.67 11.22
CA ALA A 129 9.91 1.41 9.84
C ALA A 129 11.44 1.38 9.70
N LYS A 130 11.97 0.25 9.20
CA LYS A 130 13.39 0.08 8.93
C LYS A 130 13.77 0.51 7.52
N THR A 131 12.84 0.43 6.58
CA THR A 131 13.05 0.88 5.20
C THR A 131 11.78 1.45 4.59
N MET A 132 11.93 2.65 4.04
CA MET A 132 10.93 3.37 3.24
C MET A 132 11.56 3.88 1.94
N ALA A 133 12.63 3.22 1.48
CA ALA A 133 13.31 3.61 0.26
C ALA A 133 12.34 3.59 -0.92
N PHE A 134 12.36 4.64 -1.72
CA PHE A 134 11.56 4.87 -2.91
C PHE A 134 10.04 4.78 -2.67
N LEU A 135 9.59 4.97 -1.42
CA LEU A 135 8.17 4.91 -1.04
C LEU A 135 7.28 5.71 -1.99
N LEU A 136 7.70 6.93 -2.34
CA LEU A 136 6.95 7.87 -3.19
C LEU A 136 7.67 8.14 -4.51
N HIS A 137 8.59 7.26 -4.92
CA HIS A 137 9.37 7.51 -6.13
C HIS A 137 8.45 7.62 -7.34
N ASN A 138 8.64 8.68 -8.12
CA ASN A 138 7.88 8.94 -9.35
C ASN A 138 6.35 9.10 -9.13
N CYS A 139 5.91 9.47 -7.92
CA CYS A 139 4.56 9.96 -7.60
C CYS A 139 4.43 11.43 -8.02
N THR A 140 4.11 11.67 -9.29
CA THR A 140 4.15 13.03 -9.88
C THR A 140 3.06 13.97 -9.41
N ASN A 141 1.94 13.45 -8.87
CA ASN A 141 0.85 14.26 -8.33
C ASN A 141 0.95 14.48 -6.82
N PHE A 142 2.02 14.03 -6.15
CA PHE A 142 2.11 14.14 -4.70
C PHE A 142 2.55 15.55 -4.29
N HIS A 143 1.70 16.26 -3.52
CA HIS A 143 1.94 17.66 -3.13
C HIS A 143 2.26 17.88 -1.64
N TYR A 144 2.13 16.85 -0.80
CA TYR A 144 2.31 16.99 0.64
C TYR A 144 3.78 17.02 1.06
N ASP A 145 4.10 17.77 2.11
CA ASP A 145 5.48 17.84 2.62
C ASP A 145 5.88 16.54 3.33
N VAL A 146 6.72 15.73 2.66
CA VAL A 146 7.29 14.50 3.20
C VAL A 146 8.04 14.71 4.52
N LYS A 147 8.54 15.93 4.79
CA LYS A 147 9.22 16.24 6.06
C LYS A 147 8.29 16.19 7.28
N LYS A 148 6.96 16.17 7.07
CA LYS A 148 5.97 16.00 8.15
C LYS A 148 5.78 14.55 8.58
N LEU A 149 6.22 13.58 7.78
CA LEU A 149 6.41 12.23 8.31
C LEU A 149 7.47 12.34 9.42
N ASP A 150 7.22 11.79 10.60
CA ASP A 150 8.21 11.76 11.69
C ASP A 150 9.29 10.72 11.37
N ILE A 151 10.14 11.08 10.42
CA ILE A 151 11.13 10.20 9.83
C ILE A 151 12.34 10.18 10.77
N ASN A 152 12.48 9.11 11.56
CA ASN A 152 13.68 8.87 12.37
C ASN A 152 14.94 8.90 11.47
N LYS A 153 16.12 9.18 12.04
CA LYS A 153 17.46 9.24 11.39
C LYS A 153 17.79 8.06 10.45
N ASN A 154 17.05 6.95 10.55
CA ASN A 154 17.22 5.74 9.73
C ASN A 154 16.56 5.82 8.35
N CYS A 155 15.57 6.69 8.16
CA CYS A 155 14.89 6.85 6.88
C CYS A 155 15.38 8.16 6.22
N ASN A 156 16.19 8.02 5.18
CA ASN A 156 16.69 9.16 4.42
C ASN A 156 15.58 9.66 3.48
N ILE A 157 15.13 10.92 3.63
CA ILE A 157 14.13 11.56 2.77
C ILE A 157 14.49 11.46 1.27
N GLN A 158 15.78 11.60 0.92
CA GLN A 158 16.24 11.45 -0.46
C GLN A 158 15.99 10.04 -0.98
N LYS A 159 16.10 9.02 -0.11
CA LYS A 159 15.73 7.65 -0.48
C LYS A 159 14.22 7.53 -0.63
N ILE A 160 13.41 8.13 0.24
CA ILE A 160 11.93 8.07 0.17
C ILE A 160 11.38 8.57 -1.17
N LEU A 161 11.90 9.69 -1.67
CA LEU A 161 11.47 10.31 -2.93
C LEU A 161 12.15 9.68 -4.17
N GLY A 162 13.31 9.05 -4.00
CA GLY A 162 14.22 8.73 -5.11
C GLY A 162 14.87 10.00 -5.70
N HIS A 163 15.85 9.81 -6.58
CA HIS A 163 16.80 10.86 -6.99
C HIS A 163 16.12 12.10 -7.63
N GLU A 164 16.67 13.28 -7.30
CA GLU A 164 16.50 14.69 -7.74
C GLU A 164 15.20 15.23 -8.39
N GLU A 165 14.41 14.49 -9.15
CA GLU A 165 13.31 15.09 -9.93
C GLU A 165 12.15 15.58 -9.05
N ILE A 166 11.86 14.89 -7.94
CA ILE A 166 10.90 15.38 -6.94
C ILE A 166 11.50 16.54 -6.12
N GLN A 167 12.84 16.60 -5.96
CA GLN A 167 13.48 17.66 -5.17
C GLN A 167 13.22 19.05 -5.74
N ASN A 168 13.06 19.19 -7.07
CA ASN A 168 12.84 20.49 -7.71
C ASN A 168 11.45 21.10 -7.43
N GLN A 169 10.45 20.30 -7.05
CA GLN A 169 9.13 20.81 -6.63
C GLN A 169 9.12 21.26 -5.15
N TYR A 170 10.04 20.70 -4.33
CA TYR A 170 10.20 21.04 -2.91
C TYR A 170 11.43 21.94 -2.63
N ALA A 171 12.22 22.26 -3.66
CA ALA A 171 13.24 23.30 -3.64
C ALA A 171 12.54 24.64 -3.81
N ILE A 172 12.19 25.26 -2.68
CA ILE A 172 11.68 26.63 -2.65
C ILE A 172 12.67 27.54 -3.38
N LYS A 173 12.20 28.21 -4.44
CA LYS A 173 12.88 29.36 -5.05
C LYS A 173 13.15 30.40 -3.95
N TYR A 174 14.41 30.72 -3.73
CA TYR A 174 14.83 31.90 -2.97
C TYR A 174 14.33 33.18 -3.64
#